data_AF-Q9L8R9-F1
#
_entry.id   AF-Q9L8R9-F1
#
_cell.length_a   1.000
_cell.length_b   1.000
_cell.length_c   1.000
_cell.angle_alpha   90.00
_cell.angle_beta   90.00
_cell.angle_gamma   90.00
#
_symmetry.space_group_name_H-M   'P 1'
#
loop_
_entity.id
_entity.type
_entity.pdbx_description
1 polymer ?
#
loop_
_entity_poly.entity_id
_entity_poly.type
_entity_poly.pdbx_seq_one_letter_code
_entity_poly.pdbx_strand_id
1 'polypeptide(L)' 'GPEGGSGGGTIVATGTPEDIAQTKSSYTGKYLKEVLERDK' A
#
# COMPACT_ATOMS: atom_id res chain seq x y z
N GLY A 1 -4.49 4.64 -7.62
CA GLY A 1 -4.75 5.67 -6.62
C GLY A 1 -4.02 6.91 -7.07
N PRO A 2 -4.70 8.06 -7.07
CA PRO A 2 -5.09 8.66 -5.77
C PRO A 2 -6.61 8.78 -5.49
N GLU A 3 -6.93 9.13 -4.23
CA GLU A 3 -8.13 9.79 -3.67
C GLU A 3 -9.57 9.24 -3.92
N GLY A 4 -9.77 8.30 -4.82
CA GLY A 4 -11.05 7.59 -4.96
C GLY A 4 -12.09 8.29 -5.86
N GLY A 5 -13.08 7.52 -6.31
CA GLY A 5 -13.99 7.98 -7.36
C GLY A 5 -13.23 8.33 -8.64
N SER A 6 -13.57 9.49 -9.24
CA SER A 6 -12.92 9.98 -10.47
C SER A 6 -11.46 10.39 -10.29
N GLY A 7 -11.00 10.63 -9.06
CA GLY A 7 -9.58 10.87 -8.77
C GLY A 7 -8.72 9.60 -8.81
N GLY A 8 -9.35 8.42 -8.82
CA GLY A 8 -8.70 7.11 -8.74
C GLY A 8 -8.29 6.48 -10.07
N GLY A 9 -8.20 5.15 -10.07
CA GLY A 9 -8.03 4.36 -11.30
C GLY A 9 -6.60 3.99 -11.70
N THR A 10 -5.58 4.50 -11.02
CA THR A 10 -4.18 4.13 -11.30
C THR A 10 -3.68 3.00 -10.40
N ILE A 11 -2.58 2.34 -10.78
CA ILE A 11 -1.87 1.41 -9.88
C ILE A 11 -0.90 2.22 -9.01
N VAL A 12 -0.99 2.06 -7.69
CA VAL A 12 -0.11 2.77 -6.72
C VAL A 12 1.12 1.94 -6.37
N ALA A 13 0.95 0.62 -6.25
CA ALA A 13 1.99 -0.32 -5.86
C ALA A 13 1.62 -1.72 -6.40
N THR A 14 2.64 -2.54 -6.71
CA THR A 14 2.50 -3.97 -7.07
C THR A 14 3.75 -4.71 -6.60
N GLY A 15 3.63 -6.01 -6.31
CA GLY A 15 4.72 -6.81 -5.73
C GLY A 15 4.26 -7.69 -4.57
N THR A 16 5.22 -8.20 -3.80
CA THR A 16 4.97 -8.96 -2.56
C THR A 16 4.41 -8.06 -1.45
N PRO A 17 3.79 -8.62 -0.39
CA PRO A 17 3.35 -7.83 0.76
C PRO A 17 4.44 -6.91 1.32
N GLU A 18 5.68 -7.38 1.37
CA GLU A 18 6.85 -6.61 1.82
C GLU A 18 7.18 -5.45 0.87
N ASP A 19 7.13 -5.69 -0.45
CA ASP A 19 7.33 -4.63 -1.45
C ASP A 19 6.25 -3.53 -1.33
N ILE A 20 4.99 -3.94 -1.14
CA ILE A 20 3.87 -3.01 -0.95
C ILE A 20 4.05 -2.22 0.35
N ALA A 21 4.46 -2.87 1.43
CA ALA A 21 4.68 -2.23 2.74
C ALA A 21 5.79 -1.16 2.72
N GLN A 22 6.75 -1.26 1.79
CA GLN A 22 7.80 -0.26 1.60
C GLN A 22 7.39 0.92 0.71
N THR A 23 6.23 0.84 0.03
CA THR A 23 5.78 1.88 -0.90
C THR A 23 5.15 3.07 -0.16
N LYS A 24 5.92 4.17 -0.01
CA LYS A 24 5.52 5.38 0.74
C LYS A 24 4.23 6.05 0.25
N SER A 25 3.93 5.97 -1.04
CA SER A 25 2.70 6.54 -1.64
C SER A 25 1.46 5.68 -1.44
N SER A 26 1.61 4.46 -0.90
CA SER A 26 0.52 3.51 -0.70
C SER A 26 -0.03 3.64 0.72
N TYR A 27 -1.29 4.09 0.83
CA TYR A 27 -2.02 4.01 2.09
C TYR A 27 -2.08 2.56 2.60
N THR A 28 -2.32 1.60 1.69
CA THR A 28 -2.27 0.17 2.03
C THR A 28 -0.90 -0.23 2.57
N GLY A 29 0.19 0.19 1.92
CA GLY A 29 1.56 -0.10 2.35
C GLY A 29 1.83 0.40 3.77
N LYS A 30 1.39 1.63 4.09
CA LYS A 30 1.52 2.22 5.43
C LYS A 30 0.95 1.33 6.52
N TYR A 31 -0.28 0.82 6.36
CA TYR A 31 -0.93 -0.01 7.37
C TYR A 31 -0.50 -1.49 7.30
N LEU A 32 -0.21 -1.99 6.11
CA LEU A 32 0.26 -3.36 5.91
C LEU A 32 1.58 -3.60 6.64
N LYS A 33 2.48 -2.60 6.66
CA LYS A 33 3.74 -2.68 7.39
C LYS A 33 3.54 -3.01 8.88
N GLU A 34 2.60 -2.35 9.56
CA GLU A 34 2.32 -2.59 10.98
C GLU A 34 1.80 -4.01 11.23
N VAL A 35 0.97 -4.55 10.32
CA VAL A 35 0.45 -5.91 10.41
C VAL A 35 1.57 -6.94 10.23
N LEU A 36 2.43 -6.75 9.22
CA LEU A 36 3.56 -7.65 8.97
C LEU A 36 4.59 -7.64 10.10
N GLU A 37 4.78 -6.50 10.77
CA GLU A 37 5.65 -6.40 11.94
C GLU A 37 5.04 -7.06 13.19
N ARG A 38 3.72 -7.03 13.34
CA ARG A 38 3.01 -7.69 14.45
C ARG A 38 3.00 -9.21 14.34
N ASP A 39 2.80 -9.73 13.12
CA ASP A 39 2.59 -11.16 12.86
C ASP A 39 3.89 -11.91 12.51
N LYS A 40 5.04 -11.26 12.70
CA LYS A 40 6.38 -11.83 12.57
C LYS A 40 6.80 -12.60 13.82
#